data_AF-A0A662I5F2-F1
#
_entry.id   AF-A0A662I5F2-F1
#
_cell.length_a   1.000
_cell.length_b   1.000
_cell.length_c   1.000
_cell.angle_alpha   90.00
_cell.angle_beta   90.00
_cell.angle_gamma   90.00
#
_symmetry.space_group_name_H-M   'P 1'
#
loop_
_entity.id
_entity.type
_entity.pdbx_description
1 polymer ?
#
loop_
_entity_poly.entity_id
_entity_poly.type
_entity_poly.pdbx_seq_one_letter_code
_entity_poly.pdbx_strand_id
1 'polypeptide(L)'
;TKEIKVTDLLGFPLKNAQITVSCEGFSTTATTDENGVARALLPKNRTCTVTEKPLLSSTATLIVAAVAILLITALVVGYMLKKKTRRAKLRIPPPPPPQFPQ
;
A
#
# COMPACT_ATOMS: atom_id res chain seq x y z
N THR A 1 -34.58 -4.73 -6.57
CA THR A 1 -33.21 -4.28 -6.24
C THR A 1 -32.95 -4.54 -4.78
N LYS A 2 -31.71 -4.92 -4.43
CA LYS A 2 -31.27 -5.13 -3.05
C LYS A 2 -30.13 -4.15 -2.77
N GLU A 3 -30.06 -3.70 -1.53
CA GLU A 3 -29.03 -2.78 -1.04
C GLU A 3 -28.04 -3.57 -0.18
N ILE A 4 -26.76 -3.36 -0.42
CA ILE A 4 -25.65 -4.03 0.25
C ILE A 4 -24.79 -2.93 0.86
N LYS A 5 -24.72 -2.89 2.19
CA LYS A 5 -23.90 -1.92 2.92
C LYS A 5 -22.50 -2.50 3.13
N VAL A 6 -21.49 -1.74 2.74
CA VAL A 6 -20.09 -2.11 2.81
C VAL A 6 -19.36 -1.14 3.72
N THR A 7 -18.68 -1.69 4.73
CA THR A 7 -17.92 -0.93 5.72
C THR A 7 -16.55 -1.56 5.93
N ASP A 8 -15.55 -0.72 6.21
CA ASP A 8 -14.23 -1.16 6.64
C ASP A 8 -14.26 -1.77 8.06
N LEU A 9 -13.17 -2.38 8.49
CA LEU A 9 -12.92 -2.97 9.81
C LEU A 9 -13.22 -2.00 10.97
N LEU A 10 -13.13 -0.70 10.72
CA LEU A 10 -13.41 0.38 11.67
C LEU A 10 -14.88 0.86 11.65
N GLY A 11 -15.73 0.28 10.80
CA GLY A 11 -17.14 0.65 10.64
C GLY A 11 -17.41 1.85 9.73
N PHE A 12 -16.37 2.42 9.10
CA PHE A 12 -16.53 3.51 8.13
C PHE A 12 -17.07 2.98 6.79
N PRO A 13 -17.97 3.72 6.11
CA PRO A 13 -18.51 3.32 4.82
C PRO A 13 -17.41 3.30 3.74
N LEU A 14 -17.31 2.20 3.00
CA LEU A 14 -16.30 2.05 1.95
C LEU A 14 -16.86 2.59 0.62
N LYS A 15 -16.44 3.80 0.26
CA LYS A 15 -16.94 4.52 -0.93
C LYS A 15 -16.25 4.04 -2.20
N ASN A 16 -17.00 4.06 -3.32
CA ASN A 16 -16.47 3.77 -4.66
C ASN A 16 -15.79 2.39 -4.78
N ALA A 17 -16.17 1.46 -3.91
CA ALA A 17 -15.66 0.10 -3.87
C ALA A 17 -16.43 -0.75 -4.86
N GLN A 18 -15.69 -1.52 -5.68
CA GLN A 18 -16.30 -2.46 -6.60
C GLN A 18 -16.57 -3.78 -5.89
N ILE A 19 -17.84 -4.10 -5.70
CA ILE A 19 -18.29 -5.39 -5.19
C ILE A 19 -18.74 -6.28 -6.34
N THR A 20 -18.45 -7.57 -6.22
CA THR A 20 -18.97 -8.60 -7.12
C THR A 20 -19.90 -9.48 -6.32
N VAL A 21 -21.14 -9.61 -6.78
CA VAL A 21 -22.12 -10.50 -6.17
C VAL A 21 -22.35 -11.68 -7.10
N SER A 22 -22.11 -12.88 -6.60
CA SER A 22 -22.26 -14.13 -7.34
C SER A 22 -23.40 -14.94 -6.75
N CYS A 23 -24.36 -15.32 -7.59
CA CYS A 23 -25.51 -16.15 -7.23
C CYS A 23 -25.59 -17.33 -8.20
N GLU A 24 -25.26 -18.56 -7.80
CA GLU A 24 -25.30 -19.81 -8.61
C GLU A 24 -25.50 -19.62 -10.13
N GLY A 25 -24.48 -19.16 -10.86
CA GLY A 25 -24.53 -18.95 -12.32
C GLY A 25 -24.93 -17.55 -12.82
N PHE A 26 -25.20 -16.61 -11.92
CA PHE A 26 -25.40 -15.19 -12.20
C PHE A 26 -24.34 -14.38 -11.45
N SER A 27 -23.66 -13.46 -12.14
CA SER A 27 -22.71 -12.55 -11.50
C SER A 27 -23.05 -11.11 -11.88
N THR A 28 -23.01 -10.23 -10.90
CA THR A 28 -23.22 -8.79 -11.12
C THR A 28 -22.18 -8.00 -10.35
N THR A 29 -21.67 -6.96 -10.98
CA THR A 29 -20.77 -5.99 -10.35
C THR A 29 -21.55 -4.75 -9.98
N ALA A 30 -21.32 -4.23 -8.78
CA ALA A 30 -21.89 -2.98 -8.33
C ALA A 30 -20.80 -2.14 -7.66
N THR A 31 -20.93 -0.82 -7.78
CA THR A 31 -20.03 0.12 -7.12
C THR A 31 -20.79 0.76 -5.95
N THR A 32 -20.14 0.87 -4.79
CA THR A 32 -20.73 1.53 -3.63
C THR A 32 -20.77 3.05 -3.81
N ASP A 33 -21.83 3.67 -3.30
CA ASP A 33 -22.00 5.12 -3.29
C ASP A 33 -21.19 5.81 -2.18
N GLU A 34 -21.38 7.13 -2.03
CA GLU A 34 -20.77 7.96 -0.98
C GLU A 34 -21.09 7.50 0.45
N ASN A 35 -22.14 6.68 0.65
CA ASN A 35 -22.54 6.14 1.94
C ASN A 35 -22.11 4.68 2.11
N GLY A 36 -21.33 4.13 1.17
CA GLY A 36 -20.90 2.73 1.18
C GLY A 36 -22.02 1.76 0.82
N VAL A 37 -23.07 2.21 0.12
CA VAL A 37 -24.21 1.38 -0.28
C VAL A 37 -24.09 1.03 -1.75
N ALA A 38 -24.06 -0.27 -2.04
CA ALA A 38 -24.14 -0.79 -3.40
C ALA A 38 -25.55 -1.31 -3.70
N ARG A 39 -26.09 -0.95 -4.86
CA ARG A 39 -27.41 -1.38 -5.33
C ARG A 39 -27.26 -2.37 -6.47
N ALA A 40 -27.71 -3.60 -6.26
CA ALA A 40 -27.64 -4.66 -7.26
C ALA A 40 -29.01 -5.28 -7.53
N LEU A 41 -29.22 -5.73 -8.76
CA LEU A 41 -30.36 -6.58 -9.10
C LEU A 41 -29.98 -8.03 -8.78
N LEU A 42 -30.56 -8.59 -7.71
CA LEU A 42 -30.37 -9.99 -7.35
C LEU A 42 -31.63 -10.81 -7.61
N PRO A 43 -31.49 -12.07 -8.04
CA PRO A 43 -32.60 -13.01 -8.14
C PRO A 43 -33.21 -13.28 -6.75
N LYS A 44 -34.55 -13.40 -6.70
CA LYS A 44 -35.33 -13.45 -5.45
C LYS A 44 -35.25 -14.80 -4.69
N ASN A 45 -34.61 -15.82 -5.27
CA ASN A 45 -34.63 -17.20 -4.76
C ASN A 45 -33.30 -17.95 -4.98
N ARG A 46 -32.16 -17.28 -4.76
CA ARG A 46 -30.84 -17.92 -4.77
C ARG A 46 -29.99 -17.45 -3.61
N THR A 47 -29.13 -18.32 -3.10
CA THR A 47 -28.04 -17.94 -2.21
C THR A 47 -27.00 -17.18 -3.02
N CYS A 48 -26.62 -16.02 -2.53
CA CYS A 48 -25.67 -15.14 -3.19
C CYS A 48 -24.50 -14.89 -2.26
N THR A 49 -23.29 -15.02 -2.76
CA THR A 49 -22.06 -14.63 -2.08
C THR A 49 -21.64 -13.25 -2.56
N VAL A 50 -21.33 -12.37 -1.61
CA VAL A 50 -20.80 -11.03 -1.89
C VAL A 50 -19.29 -11.09 -1.68
N THR A 51 -18.54 -10.82 -2.73
CA THR A 51 -17.08 -10.75 -2.68
C THR A 51 -16.66 -9.33 -3.06
N GLU A 52 -15.99 -8.65 -2.15
CA GLU A 52 -15.36 -7.38 -2.47
C GLU A 52 -14.13 -7.64 -3.33
N LYS A 53 -14.01 -6.91 -4.45
CA LYS A 53 -12.80 -6.96 -5.24
C LYS A 53 -11.79 -6.02 -4.57
N PRO A 54 -10.62 -6.51 -4.12
CA PRO A 54 -9.63 -5.63 -3.53
C PRO A 54 -9.22 -4.57 -4.58
N LEU A 55 -9.13 -3.32 -4.14
CA LEU A 55 -8.83 -2.16 -4.99
C LEU A 55 -7.50 -2.32 -5.74
N LEU A 56 -6.58 -3.10 -5.19
CA LEU A 56 -5.37 -3.58 -5.86
C LEU A 56 -5.47 -5.08 -6.08
N SER A 57 -5.33 -5.50 -7.34
CA SER A 57 -5.04 -6.89 -7.68
C SER A 57 -3.79 -7.35 -6.92
N SER A 58 -3.75 -8.63 -6.54
CA SER A 58 -2.59 -9.25 -5.84
C SER A 58 -1.25 -8.92 -6.52
N THR A 59 -1.23 -8.86 -7.85
CA THR A 59 -0.04 -8.48 -8.63
C THR A 59 0.35 -7.00 -8.45
N ALA A 60 -0.62 -6.09 -8.40
CA ALA A 60 -0.38 -4.67 -8.18
C ALA A 60 0.14 -4.42 -6.76
N THR A 61 -0.37 -5.16 -5.76
CA THR A 61 0.09 -5.05 -4.37
C THR A 61 1.56 -5.43 -4.21
N LEU A 62 2.00 -6.50 -4.89
CA LEU A 62 3.42 -6.92 -4.89
C LEU A 62 4.33 -5.87 -5.53
N ILE A 63 3.91 -5.28 -6.65
CA ILE A 63 4.68 -4.23 -7.34
C ILE A 63 4.82 -2.99 -6.45
N VAL A 64 3.72 -2.53 -5.85
CA VAL A 64 3.72 -1.37 -4.94
C VAL A 64 4.63 -1.61 -3.74
N ALA A 65 4.55 -2.81 -3.12
CA ALA A 65 5.42 -3.18 -2.02
C ALA A 65 6.91 -3.22 -2.43
N ALA A 66 7.23 -3.79 -3.60
CA ALA A 66 8.61 -3.86 -4.10
C ALA A 66 9.20 -2.47 -4.36
N VAL A 67 8.42 -1.55 -4.96
CA VAL A 67 8.85 -0.16 -5.21
C VAL A 67 9.10 0.58 -3.89
N ALA A 68 8.21 0.43 -2.90
CA ALA A 68 8.39 1.05 -1.59
C ALA A 68 9.67 0.55 -0.89
N ILE A 69 9.95 -0.75 -0.93
CA ILE A 69 11.17 -1.35 -0.36
C ILE A 69 12.43 -0.83 -1.07
N LEU A 70 12.40 -0.70 -2.41
CA LEU A 70 13.51 -0.14 -3.18
C LEU A 70 13.81 1.32 -2.81
N LEU A 71 12.78 2.14 -2.63
CA LEU A 71 12.94 3.53 -2.21
C LEU A 71 13.52 3.64 -0.80
N ILE A 72 13.00 2.85 0.16
CA ILE A 72 13.48 2.84 1.54
C ILE A 72 14.94 2.37 1.60
N THR A 73 15.28 1.29 0.89
CA THR A 73 16.66 0.76 0.87
C THR A 73 17.62 1.75 0.23
N ALA A 74 17.25 2.41 -0.88
CA ALA A 74 18.05 3.47 -1.48
C ALA A 74 18.28 4.65 -0.52
N LEU A 75 17.26 5.10 0.21
CA LEU A 75 17.39 6.14 1.24
C LEU A 75 18.32 5.72 2.38
N VAL A 76 18.18 4.49 2.88
CA VAL A 76 19.05 3.96 3.94
C VAL A 76 20.50 3.86 3.46
N VAL A 77 20.74 3.31 2.27
CA VAL A 77 22.08 3.22 1.68
C VAL A 77 22.68 4.61 1.47
N GLY A 78 21.92 5.55 0.90
CA GLY A 78 22.34 6.94 0.74
C GLY A 78 22.69 7.61 2.08
N TYR A 79 21.88 7.38 3.12
CA TYR A 79 22.17 7.85 4.47
C TYR A 79 23.45 7.24 5.04
N MET A 80 23.66 5.93 4.88
CA MET A 80 24.86 5.24 5.37
C MET A 80 26.13 5.70 4.66
N LEU A 81 26.07 5.93 3.35
CA LEU A 81 27.17 6.49 2.57
C LEU A 81 27.49 7.92 3.04
N LYS A 82 26.47 8.78 3.18
CA LYS A 82 26.64 10.16 3.68
C LYS A 82 27.25 10.18 5.08
N LYS A 83 26.83 9.27 5.96
CA LYS A 83 27.37 9.12 7.32
C LYS A 83 28.83 8.67 7.32
N LYS A 84 29.21 7.72 6.45
CA LYS A 84 30.60 7.24 6.32
C LYS A 84 31.53 8.34 5.82
N THR A 85 31.13 9.11 4.81
CA THR A 85 31.91 10.23 4.27
C THR A 85 32.12 11.34 5.32
N ARG A 86 31.10 11.63 6.14
CA ARG A 86 31.25 12.57 7.27
C ARG A 86 32.29 12.09 8.29
N ARG A 87 32.30 10.79 8.62
CA ARG A 87 33.31 10.22 9.54
C ARG A 87 34.71 10.22 8.95
N ALA A 88 34.86 9.96 7.65
CA ALA A 88 36.15 10.00 6.96
C ALA A 88 36.74 11.42 6.95
N LYS A 89 35.91 12.44 6.67
CA LYS A 89 36.33 13.85 6.68
C LYS A 89 36.72 14.38 8.05
N LEU A 90 36.29 13.71 9.13
CA LEU A 90 36.64 14.05 10.52
C LEU A 90 37.96 13.40 10.98
N ARG A 91 38.46 12.38 10.28
CA ARG A 91 39.76 11.72 10.55
C ARG A 91 40.88 12.32 9.70
N ILE A 92 41.02 13.64 9.71
CA ILE A 92 42.26 14.26 9.20
C ILE A 92 43.36 13.87 10.20
N PRO A 93 44.48 13.25 9.76
CA PRO A 93 45.56 12.92 10.67
C PRO A 93 46.09 14.21 11.32
N PRO A 94 46.48 14.16 12.60
CA PRO A 94 47.08 15.33 13.25
C PRO A 94 48.30 15.80 12.45
N PRO A 95 48.55 17.12 12.37
CA PRO A 95 49.72 17.64 11.69
C PRO A 95 51.00 17.02 12.29
N PRO A 96 52.05 16.82 11.47
CA PRO A 96 53.31 16.28 11.96
C PRO A 96 53.88 17.18 13.08
N PRO A 97 54.57 16.59 14.07
CA PRO A 97 55.17 17.35 15.16
C PRO A 97 56.17 18.38 14.62
N PRO A 98 56.31 19.56 15.27
CA PRO A 98 57.28 20.57 14.87
C PRO A 98 58.69 19.96 14.86
N GLN A 99 59.39 20.08 13.73
CA GLN A 99 60.79 19.72 13.63
C GLN A 99 61.61 20.89 14.18
N PHE A 100 62.25 20.70 15.34
CA PHE A 100 63.21 21.66 15.87
C PHE A 100 64.59 21.40 15.26
N PRO A 101 65.29 22.42 14.72
CA PRO A 101 66.68 22.29 14.31
C PRO A 101 67.55 21.87 15.51
N GLN A 102 68.47 20.92 15.30
CA GLN A 102 69.53 20.58 16.27
C GLN A 102 70.69 21.57 16.19
#